data_AF-A0A962RBY4-F1
#
_entry.id   AF-A0A962RBY4-F1
#
_cell.length_a   1.000
_cell.length_b   1.000
_cell.length_c   1.000
_cell.angle_alpha   90.00
_cell.angle_beta   90.00
_cell.angle_gamma   90.00
#
_symmetry.space_group_name_H-M   'P 1'
#
loop_
_entity.id
_entity.type
_entity.pdbx_description
1 polymer ?
#
loop_
_entity_poly.entity_id
_entity_poly.type
_entity_poly.pdbx_seq_one_letter_code
_entity_poly.pdbx_strand_id
1 'polypeptide(L)'
;MRRGQVVVALTLALAGVPGLVAAHGVHALGEVEASAERPADVWEWLFGRVEAAAHVRIDQSAGYRYIESDGLPDHPTGNFPNRNNPNRIQSIAHTYRVPLNPTRNGRAQDIGHAAFGVAINGVPFDPATAEFWNRNRRWNYEAIGGPYNLGLDASNAHVQPNGAYHYHGIPEGLLESGNPKRAPMLIGWAADGFPIYAPWGYRNSDDASSGMVALRSGFRLKDGSRPGGSSGPGGRYDGSFASDFEFDADHGDLDRCNGRVGVTPEHPQGGYYYVLTADFPFIPRCWVGNGDRSFQKGSGGGEAGMPQGGPGGGNRDRGGRRGPPAEAIAACQGRSEGVSCEIDAPRGRIDGSCRRVRSGDVACVPAGGPPPQR
;
A
#
# COMPACT_ATOMS: atom_id res chain seq x y z
N MET A 1 1.81 28.55 -19.84
CA MET A 1 0.88 27.44 -19.51
C MET A 1 -0.05 27.93 -18.41
N ARG A 2 -1.36 27.78 -18.57
CA ARG A 2 -2.39 28.48 -17.78
C ARG A 2 -2.41 27.95 -16.35
N ARG A 3 -2.41 28.87 -15.38
CA ARG A 3 -2.56 28.63 -13.94
C ARG A 3 -4.00 28.17 -13.67
N GLY A 4 -4.18 26.95 -13.18
CA GLY A 4 -5.48 26.46 -12.71
C GLY A 4 -5.71 26.89 -11.27
N GLN A 5 -6.82 27.57 -10.98
CA GLN A 5 -7.26 27.87 -9.63
C GLN A 5 -7.97 26.66 -9.04
N VAL A 6 -7.69 26.36 -7.77
CA VAL A 6 -8.47 25.42 -6.95
C VAL A 6 -9.83 26.07 -6.67
N VAL A 7 -10.92 25.46 -7.13
CA VAL A 7 -12.29 25.86 -6.76
C VAL A 7 -12.85 24.75 -5.87
N VAL A 8 -12.87 24.99 -4.56
CA VAL A 8 -13.67 24.20 -3.61
C VAL A 8 -15.09 24.73 -3.68
N ALA A 9 -15.93 24.11 -4.51
CA ALA A 9 -17.36 24.42 -4.55
C ALA A 9 -18.08 23.55 -3.51
N LEU A 10 -18.38 24.12 -2.35
CA LEU A 10 -19.22 23.51 -1.32
C LEU A 10 -20.68 23.95 -1.56
N THR A 11 -21.48 23.13 -2.23
CA THR A 11 -22.92 23.38 -2.38
C THR A 11 -23.68 22.76 -1.20
N LEU A 12 -24.09 23.58 -0.23
CA LEU A 12 -25.05 23.18 0.80
C LEU A 12 -26.46 23.13 0.21
N ALA A 13 -27.09 21.96 0.22
CA ALA A 13 -28.52 21.83 -0.03
C ALA A 13 -29.28 21.97 1.31
N LEU A 14 -29.91 23.14 1.53
CA LEU A 14 -30.88 23.32 2.61
C LEU A 14 -32.25 22.81 2.15
N ALA A 15 -32.72 21.72 2.74
CA ALA A 15 -34.11 21.30 2.61
C ALA A 15 -34.98 22.10 3.59
N GLY A 16 -35.75 23.06 3.05
CA GLY A 16 -36.76 23.79 3.82
C GLY A 16 -38.03 22.96 4.02
N VAL A 17 -38.58 23.01 5.24
CA VAL A 17 -39.96 22.58 5.53
C VAL A 17 -40.76 23.82 5.92
N PRO A 18 -41.94 24.08 5.32
CA PRO A 18 -42.74 25.28 5.60
C PRO A 18 -43.50 25.14 6.92
N GLY A 19 -43.59 26.27 7.65
CA GLY A 19 -44.16 26.36 8.98
C GLY A 19 -45.69 26.41 9.08
N LEU A 20 -46.17 26.35 10.32
CA LEU A 20 -47.49 26.81 10.74
C LEU A 20 -47.31 27.89 11.81
N VAL A 21 -47.96 29.04 11.59
CA VAL A 21 -47.99 30.20 12.50
C VAL A 21 -49.16 30.03 13.47
N ALA A 22 -48.90 30.24 14.77
CA ALA A 22 -49.90 30.74 15.71
C ALA A 22 -49.19 31.64 16.73
N ALA A 23 -49.53 32.93 16.70
CA ALA A 23 -49.08 33.95 17.64
C ALA A 23 -49.69 33.71 19.04
N HIS A 24 -49.00 34.16 20.10
CA HIS A 24 -49.45 35.06 21.18
C HIS A 24 -48.35 35.16 22.26
N GLY A 25 -48.02 36.38 22.70
CA GLY A 25 -47.48 36.65 24.05
C GLY A 25 -45.97 36.87 24.16
N VAL A 26 -45.60 38.13 24.36
CA VAL A 26 -44.25 38.63 24.57
C VAL A 26 -43.75 38.27 25.99
N HIS A 27 -42.59 37.62 26.11
CA HIS A 27 -41.63 37.84 27.20
C HIS A 27 -40.25 37.40 26.73
N ALA A 28 -39.35 38.38 26.58
CA ALA A 28 -37.96 38.17 26.22
C ALA A 28 -37.20 37.53 27.38
N LEU A 29 -36.80 36.27 27.21
CA LEU A 29 -35.67 35.64 27.89
C LEU A 29 -34.92 34.86 26.81
N GLY A 30 -33.65 35.22 26.62
CA GLY A 30 -32.83 34.76 25.51
C GLY A 30 -32.72 33.25 25.42
N GLU A 31 -33.03 32.73 24.24
CA GLU A 31 -32.70 31.38 23.82
C GLU A 31 -31.17 31.30 23.69
N VAL A 32 -30.54 30.50 24.55
CA VAL A 32 -29.19 30.00 24.27
C VAL A 32 -29.37 28.83 23.32
N GLU A 33 -29.56 29.13 22.03
CA GLU A 33 -29.28 28.18 20.98
C GLU A 33 -27.76 27.97 21.00
N ALA A 34 -27.32 26.83 21.54
CA ALA A 34 -25.95 26.36 21.36
C ALA A 34 -25.81 25.95 19.89
N SER A 35 -25.59 26.93 19.00
CA SER A 35 -25.08 26.66 17.67
C SER A 35 -23.64 26.16 17.84
N ALA A 36 -23.47 24.84 17.82
CA ALA A 36 -22.18 24.26 17.54
C ALA A 36 -21.86 24.60 16.06
N GLU A 37 -21.37 25.80 15.83
CA GLU A 37 -20.68 26.18 14.60
C GLU A 37 -19.56 25.15 14.41
N ARG A 38 -19.81 24.17 13.53
CA ARG A 38 -18.76 23.24 13.07
C ARG A 38 -17.81 24.10 12.26
N PRO A 39 -16.62 24.43 12.77
CA PRO A 39 -15.91 25.51 12.17
C PRO A 39 -15.22 24.97 10.91
N ALA A 40 -15.28 25.76 9.85
CA ALA A 40 -14.55 25.51 8.61
C ALA A 40 -13.01 25.52 8.83
N ASP A 41 -12.56 25.72 10.07
CA ASP A 41 -11.16 25.83 10.50
C ASP A 41 -10.46 24.47 10.62
N VAL A 42 -11.14 23.38 10.97
CA VAL A 42 -10.54 22.05 11.12
C VAL A 42 -10.02 21.56 9.77
N TRP A 43 -10.78 21.81 8.69
CA TRP A 43 -10.39 21.43 7.35
C TRP A 43 -9.27 22.30 6.77
N GLU A 44 -9.27 23.61 7.00
CA GLU A 44 -8.14 24.50 6.64
C GLU A 44 -6.88 24.21 7.48
N TRP A 45 -7.04 23.77 8.73
CA TRP A 45 -5.95 23.37 9.63
C TRP A 45 -5.34 22.01 9.26
N LEU A 46 -6.16 21.02 8.89
CA LEU A 46 -5.71 19.70 8.43
C LEU A 46 -5.16 19.70 7.01
N PHE A 47 -5.73 20.53 6.13
CA PHE A 47 -5.34 20.62 4.72
C PHE A 47 -4.62 21.93 4.40
N GLY A 48 -3.93 22.53 5.37
CA GLY A 48 -3.16 23.76 5.21
C GLY A 48 -2.47 23.76 3.86
N ARG A 49 -2.91 24.66 2.96
CA ARG A 49 -2.74 24.61 1.51
C ARG A 49 -1.58 23.73 1.05
N VAL A 50 -1.87 22.44 0.90
CA VAL A 50 -1.01 21.57 0.11
C VAL A 50 -1.22 22.06 -1.31
N GLU A 51 -0.28 22.87 -1.82
CA GLU A 51 -0.19 23.12 -3.26
C GLU A 51 0.16 21.78 -3.89
N ALA A 52 -0.86 20.97 -4.13
CA ALA A 52 -0.73 19.60 -4.56
C ALA A 52 -0.08 19.60 -5.94
N ALA A 53 1.13 19.05 -6.02
CA ALA A 53 1.71 18.59 -7.28
C ALA A 53 0.89 17.42 -7.88
N ALA A 54 -0.02 16.85 -7.09
CA ALA A 54 -1.02 15.88 -7.48
C ALA A 54 -2.36 16.56 -7.80
N HIS A 55 -2.94 16.32 -8.97
CA HIS A 55 -4.30 16.77 -9.25
C HIS A 55 -5.32 15.92 -8.48
N VAL A 56 -5.64 16.30 -7.25
CA VAL A 56 -6.69 15.66 -6.44
C VAL A 56 -8.00 16.46 -6.54
N ARG A 57 -9.06 15.85 -7.07
CA ARG A 57 -10.42 16.41 -7.05
C ARG A 57 -11.33 15.57 -6.17
N ILE A 58 -11.98 16.22 -5.20
CA ILE A 58 -12.96 15.60 -4.33
C ILE A 58 -14.35 16.14 -4.66
N ASP A 59 -15.25 15.27 -5.13
CA ASP A 59 -16.69 15.57 -5.24
C ASP A 59 -17.47 14.75 -4.22
N GLN A 60 -18.27 15.43 -3.41
CA GLN A 60 -19.12 14.81 -2.39
C GLN A 60 -20.58 14.84 -2.87
N SER A 61 -20.91 13.90 -3.74
CA SER A 61 -22.24 13.78 -4.35
C SER A 61 -22.82 12.38 -4.12
N ALA A 62 -24.14 12.28 -4.05
CA ALA A 62 -24.86 11.01 -3.92
C ALA A 62 -24.41 10.09 -2.75
N GLY A 63 -23.86 10.66 -1.67
CA GLY A 63 -23.38 9.89 -0.50
C GLY A 63 -21.97 9.31 -0.64
N TYR A 64 -21.22 9.72 -1.65
CA TYR A 64 -19.84 9.29 -1.91
C TYR A 64 -18.89 10.47 -2.03
N ARG A 65 -17.61 10.21 -1.74
CA ARG A 65 -16.44 11.00 -2.10
C ARG A 65 -15.82 10.39 -3.34
N TYR A 66 -15.83 11.12 -4.45
CA TYR A 66 -15.11 10.76 -5.66
C TYR A 66 -13.73 11.41 -5.63
N ILE A 67 -12.67 10.61 -5.70
CA ILE A 67 -11.28 11.07 -5.66
C ILE A 67 -10.66 10.79 -7.02
N GLU A 68 -10.46 11.84 -7.81
CA GLU A 68 -9.64 11.77 -9.02
C GLU A 68 -8.21 12.19 -8.66
N SER A 69 -7.21 11.38 -9.04
CA SER A 69 -5.79 11.66 -8.79
C SER A 69 -4.96 11.32 -10.03
N ASP A 70 -3.82 11.97 -10.19
CA ASP A 70 -2.78 11.60 -11.15
C ASP A 70 -1.69 10.67 -10.57
N GLY A 71 -1.84 10.25 -9.31
CA GLY A 71 -0.97 9.29 -8.62
C GLY A 71 0.43 9.80 -8.31
N LEU A 72 0.69 11.10 -8.46
CA LEU A 72 1.99 11.68 -8.17
C LEU A 72 2.12 12.05 -6.68
N PRO A 73 3.27 11.79 -6.04
CA PRO A 73 3.52 12.30 -4.69
C PRO A 73 3.78 13.81 -4.73
N ASP A 74 3.35 14.49 -3.68
CA ASP A 74 3.57 15.91 -3.39
C ASP A 74 4.74 16.16 -2.43
N HIS A 75 5.48 15.09 -2.08
CA HIS A 75 6.67 15.13 -1.24
C HIS A 75 7.89 14.61 -2.01
N PRO A 76 9.13 14.86 -1.53
CA PRO A 76 10.34 14.27 -2.10
C PRO A 76 10.26 12.75 -2.16
N THR A 77 10.74 12.16 -3.26
CA THR A 77 10.76 10.71 -3.47
C THR A 77 12.18 10.19 -3.52
N GLY A 78 12.33 8.86 -3.50
CA GLY A 78 13.57 8.21 -3.88
C GLY A 78 13.99 8.55 -5.32
N ASN A 79 15.28 8.41 -5.62
CA ASN A 79 15.77 8.56 -6.98
C ASN A 79 15.31 7.36 -7.83
N PHE A 80 14.26 7.53 -8.62
CA PHE A 80 13.75 6.52 -9.55
C PHE A 80 13.98 6.94 -11.01
N PRO A 81 14.49 6.05 -11.89
CA PRO A 81 14.89 4.68 -11.62
C PRO A 81 16.25 4.58 -10.89
N ASN A 82 16.47 3.46 -10.20
CA ASN A 82 17.72 3.08 -9.57
C ASN A 82 17.98 1.56 -9.71
N ARG A 83 19.09 1.08 -9.11
CA ARG A 83 19.51 -0.34 -9.20
C ARG A 83 18.48 -1.33 -8.63
N ASN A 84 17.72 -0.93 -7.61
CA ASN A 84 16.76 -1.79 -6.92
C ASN A 84 15.33 -1.61 -7.47
N ASN A 85 15.07 -0.50 -8.16
CA ASN A 85 13.81 -0.27 -8.87
C ASN A 85 14.09 0.45 -10.22
N PRO A 86 14.00 -0.26 -11.36
CA PRO A 86 14.35 0.28 -12.68
C PRO A 86 13.22 1.13 -13.30
N ASN A 87 12.10 1.32 -12.61
CA ASN A 87 10.93 2.01 -13.14
C ASN A 87 11.01 3.52 -12.83
N ARG A 88 10.36 4.33 -13.68
CA ARG A 88 10.28 5.79 -13.52
C ARG A 88 8.87 6.17 -13.09
N ILE A 89 8.76 7.08 -12.12
CA ILE A 89 7.46 7.65 -11.72
C ILE A 89 6.79 8.28 -12.94
N GLN A 90 5.54 7.91 -13.18
CA GLN A 90 4.68 8.49 -14.21
C GLN A 90 3.37 8.92 -13.58
N SER A 91 2.73 9.91 -14.21
CA SER A 91 1.36 10.27 -13.90
C SER A 91 0.43 9.15 -14.36
N ILE A 92 -0.32 8.57 -13.41
CA ILE A 92 -1.31 7.53 -13.65
C ILE A 92 -2.65 8.03 -13.12
N ALA A 93 -3.62 8.19 -14.01
CA ALA A 93 -4.94 8.61 -13.62
C ALA A 93 -5.64 7.54 -12.77
N HIS A 94 -6.12 7.93 -11.61
CA HIS A 94 -6.93 7.15 -10.70
C HIS A 94 -8.30 7.80 -10.51
N THR A 95 -9.33 6.97 -10.34
CA THR A 95 -10.67 7.42 -9.98
C THR A 95 -11.23 6.49 -8.92
N TYR A 96 -11.30 6.98 -7.70
CA TYR A 96 -11.82 6.25 -6.55
C TYR A 96 -13.20 6.76 -6.18
N ARG A 97 -14.05 5.85 -5.71
CA ARG A 97 -15.33 6.15 -5.09
C ARG A 97 -15.31 5.63 -3.66
N VAL A 98 -15.51 6.53 -2.70
CA VAL A 98 -15.35 6.27 -1.27
C VAL A 98 -16.66 6.61 -0.55
N PRO A 99 -17.31 5.70 0.17
CA PRO A 99 -18.54 6.02 0.92
C PRO A 99 -18.33 7.15 1.93
N LEU A 100 -19.25 8.11 2.03
CA LEU A 100 -19.19 9.18 3.05
C LEU A 100 -19.66 8.73 4.43
N ASN A 101 -20.55 7.73 4.47
CA ASN A 101 -21.13 7.17 5.69
C ASN A 101 -20.83 5.67 5.75
N PRO A 102 -19.56 5.28 5.99
CA PRO A 102 -19.18 3.87 6.07
C PRO A 102 -19.83 3.21 7.29
N THR A 103 -20.16 1.93 7.16
CA THR A 103 -20.73 1.12 8.25
C THR A 103 -19.92 -0.16 8.44
N ARG A 104 -19.71 -0.54 9.70
CA ARG A 104 -19.08 -1.82 10.03
C ARG A 104 -20.09 -2.93 9.76
N ASN A 105 -19.73 -3.93 8.98
CA ASN A 105 -20.60 -5.06 8.64
C ASN A 105 -20.43 -6.26 9.60
N GLY A 106 -19.63 -6.10 10.66
CA GLY A 106 -19.35 -7.13 11.67
C GLY A 106 -18.35 -8.21 11.22
N ARG A 107 -17.69 -8.04 10.06
CA ARG A 107 -16.72 -9.00 9.52
C ARG A 107 -15.48 -8.26 9.04
N ALA A 108 -14.33 -8.93 9.12
CA ALA A 108 -13.15 -8.48 8.40
C ALA A 108 -13.20 -9.06 6.98
N GLN A 109 -13.19 -8.18 5.99
CA GLN A 109 -13.12 -8.50 4.57
C GLN A 109 -11.67 -8.38 4.12
N ASP A 110 -11.07 -9.50 3.69
CA ASP A 110 -9.77 -9.47 3.03
C ASP A 110 -9.81 -8.56 1.78
N ILE A 111 -8.81 -7.70 1.62
CA ILE A 111 -8.78 -6.74 0.50
C ILE A 111 -8.54 -7.40 -0.86
N GLY A 112 -8.02 -8.63 -0.87
CA GLY A 112 -7.68 -9.37 -2.07
C GLY A 112 -6.70 -8.61 -2.98
N HIS A 113 -7.09 -8.43 -4.24
CA HIS A 113 -6.33 -7.72 -5.26
C HIS A 113 -6.81 -6.28 -5.42
N ALA A 114 -6.77 -5.50 -4.35
CA ALA A 114 -7.15 -4.10 -4.33
C ALA A 114 -6.07 -3.26 -3.64
N ALA A 115 -6.05 -1.96 -3.93
CA ALA A 115 -5.43 -1.01 -3.02
C ALA A 115 -6.28 -0.95 -1.73
N PHE A 116 -5.64 -0.86 -0.57
CA PHE A 116 -6.35 -0.75 0.71
C PHE A 116 -7.17 0.55 0.78
N GLY A 117 -6.56 1.63 0.28
CA GLY A 117 -7.12 2.98 0.29
C GLY A 117 -6.27 3.91 -0.57
N VAL A 118 -6.56 5.20 -0.45
CA VAL A 118 -5.85 6.28 -1.15
C VAL A 118 -5.47 7.37 -0.15
N ALA A 119 -4.23 7.85 -0.26
CA ALA A 119 -3.72 8.93 0.56
C ALA A 119 -4.36 10.27 0.20
N ILE A 120 -4.26 11.27 1.08
CA ILE A 120 -4.79 12.62 0.85
C ILE A 120 -4.14 13.31 -0.36
N ASN A 121 -2.91 12.93 -0.73
CA ASN A 121 -2.23 13.38 -1.95
C ASN A 121 -2.59 12.54 -3.19
N GLY A 122 -3.48 11.55 -3.06
CA GLY A 122 -3.96 10.72 -4.15
C GLY A 122 -3.09 9.51 -4.50
N VAL A 123 -1.97 9.30 -3.81
CA VAL A 123 -1.12 8.10 -3.98
C VAL A 123 -1.81 6.87 -3.34
N PRO A 124 -1.86 5.70 -4.01
CA PRO A 124 -2.51 4.51 -3.47
C PRO A 124 -1.74 3.89 -2.28
N PHE A 125 -2.48 3.39 -1.29
CA PHE A 125 -1.97 2.49 -0.27
C PHE A 125 -2.11 1.04 -0.73
N ASP A 126 -0.99 0.38 -0.95
CA ASP A 126 -0.92 -0.98 -1.48
C ASP A 126 -0.09 -1.86 -0.56
N PRO A 127 -0.73 -2.62 0.35
CA PRO A 127 -0.02 -3.36 1.38
C PRO A 127 0.71 -4.61 0.87
N ALA A 128 0.23 -5.21 -0.23
CA ALA A 128 0.66 -6.54 -0.66
C ALA A 128 1.62 -6.46 -1.84
N THR A 129 2.57 -7.37 -1.88
CA THR A 129 3.45 -7.52 -3.05
C THR A 129 2.85 -8.53 -4.03
N ALA A 130 3.29 -8.50 -5.28
CA ALA A 130 3.02 -9.58 -6.24
C ALA A 130 3.99 -10.77 -6.09
N GLU A 131 4.83 -10.76 -5.05
CA GLU A 131 5.91 -11.72 -4.86
C GLU A 131 5.46 -12.87 -3.96
N PHE A 132 5.56 -14.10 -4.47
CA PHE A 132 5.15 -15.31 -3.77
C PHE A 132 6.22 -16.38 -3.83
N TRP A 133 6.47 -17.06 -2.71
CA TRP A 133 7.33 -18.24 -2.71
C TRP A 133 6.67 -19.35 -3.54
N ASN A 134 7.38 -19.82 -4.57
CA ASN A 134 6.96 -20.92 -5.45
C ASN A 134 5.52 -20.78 -5.98
N ARG A 135 5.09 -19.55 -6.32
CA ARG A 135 3.73 -19.21 -6.77
C ARG A 135 2.61 -19.57 -5.78
N ASN A 136 2.96 -19.90 -4.53
CA ASN A 136 2.01 -20.22 -3.50
C ASN A 136 1.55 -18.93 -2.81
N ARG A 137 0.31 -18.51 -3.08
CA ARG A 137 -0.27 -17.27 -2.55
C ARG A 137 -0.35 -17.20 -1.03
N ARG A 138 -0.22 -18.33 -0.32
CA ARG A 138 -0.07 -18.36 1.14
C ARG A 138 1.20 -17.65 1.59
N TRP A 139 2.27 -17.74 0.82
CA TRP A 139 3.59 -17.23 1.16
C TRP A 139 3.89 -15.98 0.32
N ASN A 140 3.18 -14.88 0.63
CA ASN A 140 3.40 -13.56 0.04
C ASN A 140 4.50 -12.81 0.79
N TYR A 141 5.49 -12.30 0.08
CA TYR A 141 6.58 -11.55 0.69
C TYR A 141 6.13 -10.16 1.15
N GLU A 142 6.64 -9.73 2.30
CA GLU A 142 6.50 -8.35 2.76
C GLU A 142 7.45 -7.43 2.01
N ALA A 143 6.95 -6.24 1.64
CA ALA A 143 7.79 -5.23 1.02
C ALA A 143 8.79 -4.60 2.00
N ILE A 144 8.42 -4.57 3.29
CA ILE A 144 9.20 -3.98 4.38
C ILE A 144 9.78 -5.10 5.23
N GLY A 145 11.08 -5.03 5.52
CA GLY A 145 11.76 -5.94 6.44
C GLY A 145 12.10 -7.34 5.89
N GLY A 146 11.60 -7.70 4.71
CA GLY A 146 11.94 -8.97 4.04
C GLY A 146 13.36 -9.01 3.45
N PRO A 147 13.84 -10.20 3.02
CA PRO A 147 15.18 -10.40 2.46
C PRO A 147 15.33 -9.77 1.06
N TYR A 148 14.22 -9.41 0.41
CA TYR A 148 14.21 -8.81 -0.91
C TYR A 148 14.08 -7.30 -0.77
N ASN A 149 15.09 -6.59 -1.27
CA ASN A 149 15.01 -5.14 -1.41
C ASN A 149 14.15 -4.81 -2.64
N LEU A 150 12.89 -4.42 -2.42
CA LEU A 150 11.97 -4.00 -3.49
C LEU A 150 12.19 -2.54 -3.95
N GLY A 151 13.27 -1.91 -3.49
CA GLY A 151 13.62 -0.55 -3.86
C GLY A 151 12.65 0.49 -3.27
N LEU A 152 12.16 0.24 -2.04
CA LEU A 152 11.39 1.23 -1.30
C LEU A 152 12.23 2.49 -1.04
N ASP A 153 11.60 3.65 -1.11
CA ASP A 153 12.17 4.92 -0.68
C ASP A 153 11.85 5.24 0.80
N ALA A 154 12.23 6.43 1.25
CA ALA A 154 12.03 6.87 2.62
C ALA A 154 10.54 6.98 3.04
N SER A 155 9.62 7.06 2.07
CA SER A 155 8.17 7.06 2.32
C SER A 155 7.58 5.65 2.22
N ASN A 156 8.41 4.61 2.30
CA ASN A 156 8.00 3.21 2.15
C ASN A 156 7.26 2.94 0.83
N ALA A 157 7.61 3.66 -0.24
CA ALA A 157 6.98 3.52 -1.55
C ALA A 157 7.96 3.10 -2.63
N HIS A 158 7.43 2.54 -3.70
CA HIS A 158 8.19 2.27 -4.91
C HIS A 158 7.33 2.42 -6.17
N VAL A 159 8.00 2.27 -7.32
CA VAL A 159 7.38 2.43 -8.63
C VAL A 159 7.12 1.08 -9.30
N GLN A 160 5.90 0.84 -9.78
CA GLN A 160 5.55 -0.34 -10.57
C GLN A 160 6.04 -0.25 -12.01
N PRO A 161 6.08 -1.36 -12.78
CA PRO A 161 6.47 -1.34 -14.19
C PRO A 161 5.68 -0.38 -15.08
N ASN A 162 4.42 -0.08 -14.73
CA ASN A 162 3.59 0.90 -15.44
C ASN A 162 3.89 2.37 -15.04
N GLY A 163 4.81 2.61 -14.12
CA GLY A 163 5.17 3.93 -13.60
C GLY A 163 4.38 4.40 -12.38
N ALA A 164 3.43 3.61 -11.87
CA ALA A 164 2.65 3.99 -10.69
C ALA A 164 3.50 3.97 -9.40
N TYR A 165 3.56 5.11 -8.72
CA TYR A 165 4.12 5.23 -7.37
C TYR A 165 3.05 4.87 -6.34
N HIS A 166 3.39 4.08 -5.31
CA HIS A 166 2.44 3.62 -4.29
C HIS A 166 3.14 3.26 -2.98
N TYR A 167 2.44 3.44 -1.87
CA TYR A 167 2.96 3.19 -0.51
C TYR A 167 2.73 1.74 -0.07
N HIS A 168 3.73 1.14 0.57
CA HIS A 168 3.66 -0.13 1.29
C HIS A 168 3.64 0.04 2.82
N GLY A 169 3.87 1.26 3.31
CA GLY A 169 3.91 1.55 4.74
C GLY A 169 3.65 3.03 5.02
N ILE A 170 4.23 3.52 6.12
CA ILE A 170 4.08 4.90 6.55
C ILE A 170 4.72 5.85 5.53
N PRO A 171 3.97 6.78 4.92
CA PRO A 171 4.51 7.73 3.96
C PRO A 171 5.19 8.90 4.69
N GLU A 172 6.43 8.71 5.16
CA GLU A 172 7.14 9.72 5.98
C GLU A 172 7.15 11.12 5.34
N GLY A 173 7.42 11.21 4.03
CA GLY A 173 7.39 12.49 3.31
C GLY A 173 6.00 13.17 3.30
N LEU A 174 4.91 12.40 3.33
CA LEU A 174 3.57 12.96 3.51
C LEU A 174 3.36 13.48 4.94
N LEU A 175 3.88 12.77 5.93
CA LEU A 175 3.70 13.10 7.34
C LEU A 175 4.46 14.36 7.76
N GLU A 176 5.62 14.63 7.14
CA GLU A 176 6.41 15.84 7.38
C GLU A 176 5.60 17.14 7.18
N SER A 177 4.55 17.10 6.37
CA SER A 177 3.68 18.24 6.10
C SER A 177 2.67 18.56 7.22
N GLY A 178 2.30 17.61 8.09
CA GLY A 178 1.07 17.69 8.89
C GLY A 178 1.19 17.52 10.41
N ASN A 179 2.40 17.55 10.97
CA ASN A 179 2.66 17.41 12.42
C ASN A 179 1.86 16.27 13.10
N PRO A 180 2.12 15.00 12.73
CA PRO A 180 1.29 13.85 13.09
C PRO A 180 1.32 13.51 14.58
N LYS A 181 2.18 14.14 15.39
CA LYS A 181 2.34 13.88 16.83
C LYS A 181 1.51 14.82 17.71
N ARG A 182 0.87 15.85 17.13
CA ARG A 182 0.07 16.82 17.89
C ARG A 182 -1.36 16.32 18.14
N ALA A 183 -1.94 15.66 17.14
CA ALA A 183 -3.26 15.05 17.17
C ALA A 183 -3.27 13.92 16.14
N PRO A 184 -4.24 12.97 16.19
CA PRO A 184 -4.40 11.99 15.13
C PRO A 184 -4.49 12.69 13.78
N MET A 185 -3.55 12.43 12.88
CA MET A 185 -3.51 13.03 11.55
C MET A 185 -4.18 12.11 10.54
N LEU A 186 -5.25 12.60 9.92
CA LEU A 186 -5.88 11.95 8.77
C LEU A 186 -4.91 11.97 7.58
N ILE A 187 -4.64 10.81 7.00
CA ILE A 187 -3.72 10.69 5.86
C ILE A 187 -4.33 10.01 4.64
N GLY A 188 -5.58 9.56 4.72
CA GLY A 188 -6.31 9.06 3.57
C GLY A 188 -7.65 8.44 3.93
N TRP A 189 -8.24 7.76 2.95
CA TRP A 189 -9.49 7.01 3.10
C TRP A 189 -9.34 5.60 2.55
N ALA A 190 -9.85 4.62 3.29
CA ALA A 190 -9.91 3.23 2.87
C ALA A 190 -11.04 3.03 1.85
N ALA A 191 -10.94 1.95 1.07
CA ALA A 191 -11.94 1.64 0.04
C ALA A 191 -13.36 1.46 0.60
N ASP A 192 -13.50 1.07 1.87
CA ASP A 192 -14.79 0.92 2.55
C ASP A 192 -15.35 2.22 3.15
N GLY A 193 -14.62 3.33 3.02
CA GLY A 193 -15.03 4.67 3.43
C GLY A 193 -14.49 5.13 4.77
N PHE A 194 -13.94 4.24 5.60
CA PHE A 194 -13.37 4.65 6.89
C PHE A 194 -12.05 5.42 6.70
N PRO A 195 -11.76 6.40 7.57
CA PRO A 195 -10.53 7.18 7.49
C PRO A 195 -9.29 6.35 7.87
N ILE A 196 -8.15 6.74 7.30
CA ILE A 196 -6.83 6.17 7.57
C ILE A 196 -5.99 7.24 8.27
N TYR A 197 -5.44 6.92 9.43
CA TYR A 197 -4.62 7.82 10.23
C TYR A 197 -3.15 7.43 10.24
N ALA A 198 -2.31 8.44 10.47
CA ALA A 198 -0.90 8.27 10.79
C ALA A 198 -0.72 7.41 12.07
N PRO A 199 0.50 6.92 12.35
CA PRO A 199 0.76 5.96 13.42
C PRO A 199 0.51 6.43 14.85
N TRP A 200 0.29 7.74 15.04
CA TRP A 200 0.08 8.31 16.37
C TRP A 200 -1.40 8.58 16.62
N GLY A 201 -1.86 8.19 17.81
CA GLY A 201 -3.22 8.46 18.27
C GLY A 201 -3.26 8.71 19.78
N TYR A 202 -4.42 9.08 20.29
CA TYR A 202 -4.62 9.25 21.73
C TYR A 202 -4.38 7.96 22.50
N ARG A 203 -3.73 8.05 23.66
CA ARG A 203 -3.45 6.91 24.55
C ARG A 203 -4.74 6.20 24.96
N ASN A 204 -5.69 6.96 25.47
CA ASN A 204 -7.06 6.51 25.69
C ASN A 204 -7.85 6.90 24.45
N SER A 205 -8.46 5.93 23.77
CA SER A 205 -9.05 6.17 22.46
C SER A 205 -10.26 7.10 22.50
N ASP A 206 -10.92 7.25 23.65
CA ASP A 206 -12.09 8.09 23.88
C ASP A 206 -11.78 9.47 24.49
N ASP A 207 -10.50 9.77 24.75
CA ASP A 207 -10.09 11.00 25.43
C ASP A 207 -8.95 11.71 24.68
N ALA A 208 -9.28 12.82 24.03
CA ALA A 208 -8.35 13.67 23.29
C ALA A 208 -7.30 14.36 24.18
N SER A 209 -7.49 14.38 25.51
CA SER A 209 -6.54 14.94 26.48
C SER A 209 -5.54 13.93 27.02
N SER A 210 -5.71 12.63 26.71
CA SER A 210 -4.86 11.54 27.22
C SER A 210 -3.42 11.52 26.69
N GLY A 211 -3.09 12.45 25.80
CA GLY A 211 -1.81 12.56 25.12
C GLY A 211 -1.66 11.57 23.96
N MET A 212 -0.70 11.85 23.09
CA MET A 212 -0.44 11.05 21.89
C MET A 212 0.59 9.95 22.16
N VAL A 213 0.36 8.76 21.60
CA VAL A 213 1.28 7.62 21.60
C VAL A 213 1.37 7.02 20.20
N ALA A 214 2.48 6.35 19.90
CA ALA A 214 2.52 5.48 18.73
C ALA A 214 1.64 4.26 19.01
N LEU A 215 0.66 4.01 18.16
CA LEU A 215 -0.26 2.89 18.29
C LEU A 215 0.40 1.62 17.78
N ARG A 216 0.28 0.55 18.56
CA ARG A 216 0.88 -0.75 18.28
C ARG A 216 -0.11 -1.63 17.55
N SER A 217 0.37 -2.31 16.50
CA SER A 217 -0.37 -3.37 15.83
C SER A 217 -0.71 -4.49 16.80
N GLY A 218 -1.86 -5.14 16.61
CA GLY A 218 -2.21 -6.39 17.32
C GLY A 218 -1.58 -7.64 16.72
N PHE A 219 -0.72 -7.50 15.71
CA PHE A 219 0.01 -8.62 15.13
C PHE A 219 1.36 -8.81 15.80
N ARG A 220 1.75 -10.06 16.00
CA ARG A 220 3.09 -10.46 16.43
C ARG A 220 3.66 -11.52 15.51
N LEU A 221 4.98 -11.60 15.45
CA LEU A 221 5.68 -12.65 14.74
C LEU A 221 5.39 -14.00 15.42
N LYS A 222 5.11 -15.04 14.64
CA LYS A 222 4.94 -16.40 15.14
C LYS A 222 6.27 -16.93 15.67
N ASP A 223 6.19 -17.78 16.69
CA ASP A 223 7.35 -18.55 17.15
C ASP A 223 7.58 -19.80 16.30
N GLY A 224 8.83 -20.26 16.26
CA GLY A 224 9.20 -21.53 15.63
C GLY A 224 9.54 -21.43 14.14
N SER A 225 9.16 -22.46 13.38
CA SER A 225 9.60 -22.66 12.00
C SER A 225 8.43 -22.83 11.03
N ARG A 226 8.59 -22.28 9.83
CA ARG A 226 7.69 -22.48 8.71
C ARG A 226 7.71 -23.94 8.24
N PRO A 227 6.62 -24.46 7.66
CA PRO A 227 6.64 -25.68 6.87
C PRO A 227 7.72 -25.62 5.79
N GLY A 228 8.46 -26.72 5.58
CA GLY A 228 9.46 -26.85 4.52
C GLY A 228 9.00 -27.70 3.33
N GLY A 229 9.89 -27.88 2.35
CA GLY A 229 9.66 -28.74 1.19
C GLY A 229 8.58 -28.20 0.26
N SER A 230 7.66 -29.05 -0.19
CA SER A 230 6.54 -28.64 -1.05
C SER A 230 5.45 -27.84 -0.32
N SER A 231 5.47 -27.83 1.02
CA SER A 231 4.42 -27.20 1.84
C SER A 231 4.76 -25.78 2.29
N GLY A 232 6.01 -25.34 2.13
CA GLY A 232 6.41 -23.98 2.46
C GLY A 232 7.92 -23.71 2.32
N PRO A 233 8.32 -22.45 2.50
CA PRO A 233 9.69 -21.97 2.30
C PRO A 233 10.70 -22.51 3.32
N GLY A 234 10.24 -23.12 4.42
CA GLY A 234 11.10 -23.53 5.53
C GLY A 234 11.73 -22.34 6.26
N GLY A 235 12.66 -22.65 7.17
CA GLY A 235 13.30 -21.63 8.02
C GLY A 235 12.41 -21.18 9.18
N ARG A 236 12.91 -20.23 9.97
CA ARG A 236 12.16 -19.62 11.08
C ARG A 236 11.11 -18.64 10.54
N TYR A 237 10.07 -18.40 11.31
CA TYR A 237 9.27 -17.19 11.11
C TYR A 237 10.17 -15.98 11.41
N ASP A 238 10.44 -15.17 10.39
CA ASP A 238 11.39 -14.04 10.48
C ASP A 238 10.79 -12.71 9.98
N GLY A 239 9.53 -12.71 9.55
CA GLY A 239 8.82 -11.54 9.04
C GLY A 239 8.91 -11.36 7.53
N SER A 240 9.63 -12.23 6.81
CA SER A 240 9.70 -12.20 5.35
C SER A 240 8.33 -12.33 4.66
N PHE A 241 7.36 -12.99 5.30
CA PHE A 241 6.05 -13.24 4.71
C PHE A 241 4.91 -12.74 5.61
N ALA A 242 3.81 -12.27 5.00
CA ALA A 242 2.56 -11.97 5.72
C ALA A 242 2.12 -13.14 6.63
N SER A 243 2.30 -14.37 6.13
CA SER A 243 1.97 -15.61 6.84
C SER A 243 2.84 -15.88 8.07
N ASP A 244 3.90 -15.12 8.30
CA ASP A 244 4.73 -15.24 9.51
C ASP A 244 4.11 -14.57 10.73
N PHE A 245 3.13 -13.70 10.51
CA PHE A 245 2.47 -12.98 11.59
C PHE A 245 1.17 -13.67 12.00
N GLU A 246 0.82 -13.53 13.27
CA GLU A 246 -0.49 -13.87 13.82
C GLU A 246 -1.08 -12.68 14.56
N PHE A 247 -2.40 -12.55 14.48
CA PHE A 247 -3.14 -11.58 15.28
C PHE A 247 -3.39 -12.13 16.68
N ASP A 248 -3.16 -11.28 17.67
CA ASP A 248 -3.39 -11.54 19.08
C ASP A 248 -4.16 -10.34 19.65
N ALA A 249 -5.40 -10.58 20.11
CA ALA A 249 -6.28 -9.49 20.55
C ALA A 249 -5.80 -8.82 21.84
N ASP A 250 -4.94 -9.49 22.61
CA ASP A 250 -4.33 -8.96 23.83
C ASP A 250 -2.97 -8.31 23.54
N HIS A 251 -2.56 -8.28 22.26
CA HIS A 251 -1.37 -7.60 21.78
C HIS A 251 -1.73 -6.24 21.19
N GLY A 252 -0.91 -5.23 21.48
CA GLY A 252 -1.03 -3.91 20.87
C GLY A 252 -2.30 -3.13 21.26
N ASP A 253 -2.64 -2.15 20.42
CA ASP A 253 -3.71 -1.18 20.67
C ASP A 253 -4.78 -1.20 19.55
N LEU A 254 -4.59 -2.04 18.53
CA LEU A 254 -5.36 -2.08 17.28
C LEU A 254 -5.96 -3.47 17.05
N ASP A 255 -7.13 -3.50 16.39
CA ASP A 255 -7.82 -4.73 16.06
C ASP A 255 -7.17 -5.49 14.88
N ARG A 256 -7.79 -6.60 14.49
CA ARG A 256 -7.29 -7.47 13.41
C ARG A 256 -7.23 -6.83 12.02
N CYS A 257 -7.93 -5.72 11.82
CA CYS A 257 -7.82 -4.90 10.61
C CYS A 257 -6.99 -3.64 10.86
N ASN A 258 -6.15 -3.64 11.90
CA ASN A 258 -5.24 -2.57 12.24
C ASN A 258 -5.95 -1.22 12.43
N GLY A 259 -7.15 -1.25 13.01
CA GLY A 259 -7.91 -0.07 13.36
C GLY A 259 -8.43 -0.11 14.78
N ARG A 260 -9.10 0.97 15.21
CA ARG A 260 -9.76 1.06 16.52
C ARG A 260 -10.92 2.04 16.49
N VAL A 261 -11.73 2.02 17.54
CA VAL A 261 -12.76 3.04 17.78
C VAL A 261 -12.19 4.09 18.72
N GLY A 262 -12.32 5.37 18.35
CA GLY A 262 -11.90 6.47 19.20
C GLY A 262 -12.20 7.85 18.62
N VAL A 263 -11.94 8.88 19.40
CA VAL A 263 -12.05 10.28 19.02
C VAL A 263 -10.89 10.71 18.13
N THR A 264 -11.19 11.59 17.18
CA THR A 264 -10.23 12.28 16.31
C THR A 264 -10.67 13.74 16.16
N PRO A 265 -9.83 14.66 15.66
CA PRO A 265 -10.20 16.07 15.53
C PRO A 265 -11.50 16.30 14.73
N GLU A 266 -11.75 15.47 13.72
CA GLU A 266 -12.89 15.55 12.82
C GLU A 266 -14.11 14.78 13.35
N HIS A 267 -13.88 13.83 14.25
CA HIS A 267 -14.89 12.98 14.88
C HIS A 267 -14.75 12.99 16.41
N PRO A 268 -15.09 14.11 17.08
CA PRO A 268 -14.95 14.24 18.54
C PRO A 268 -15.93 13.36 19.33
N GLN A 269 -16.98 12.85 18.67
CA GLN A 269 -17.90 11.86 19.26
C GLN A 269 -17.40 10.41 19.10
N GLY A 270 -16.27 10.23 18.43
CA GLY A 270 -15.68 8.94 18.16
C GLY A 270 -16.19 8.29 16.87
N GLY A 271 -15.34 7.45 16.29
CA GLY A 271 -15.63 6.65 15.12
C GLY A 271 -14.61 5.53 14.98
N TYR A 272 -14.89 4.56 14.12
CA TYR A 272 -13.88 3.58 13.74
C TYR A 272 -12.92 4.20 12.71
N TYR A 273 -11.63 3.93 12.86
CA TYR A 273 -10.61 4.36 11.91
C TYR A 273 -9.48 3.34 11.81
N TYR A 274 -8.82 3.32 10.67
CA TYR A 274 -7.61 2.54 10.44
C TYR A 274 -6.36 3.32 10.79
N VAL A 275 -5.30 2.62 11.12
CA VAL A 275 -4.01 3.20 11.48
C VAL A 275 -2.91 2.52 10.67
N LEU A 276 -2.00 3.31 10.11
CA LEU A 276 -0.74 2.78 9.60
C LEU A 276 0.22 2.55 10.76
N THR A 277 1.01 1.48 10.73
CA THR A 277 1.90 1.11 11.83
C THR A 277 3.33 0.93 11.34
N ALA A 278 4.29 1.10 12.25
CA ALA A 278 5.70 0.82 11.97
C ALA A 278 5.97 -0.69 11.88
N ASP A 279 5.12 -1.50 12.51
CA ASP A 279 5.15 -2.96 12.49
C ASP A 279 4.06 -3.50 11.54
N PHE A 280 4.20 -4.78 11.17
CA PHE A 280 3.20 -5.49 10.37
C PHE A 280 1.79 -5.29 10.95
N PRO A 281 0.77 -4.95 10.13
CA PRO A 281 0.76 -5.10 8.67
C PRO A 281 1.28 -3.91 7.87
N PHE A 282 1.80 -2.87 8.54
CA PHE A 282 2.22 -1.57 8.00
C PHE A 282 1.05 -0.76 7.42
N ILE A 283 0.40 -1.31 6.41
CA ILE A 283 -0.90 -0.92 5.88
C ILE A 283 -1.90 -2.05 6.17
N PRO A 284 -3.12 -1.74 6.65
CA PRO A 284 -4.13 -2.77 6.95
C PRO A 284 -4.41 -3.75 5.80
N ARG A 285 -4.72 -5.01 6.16
CA ARG A 285 -4.99 -6.11 5.20
C ARG A 285 -6.47 -6.46 5.03
N CYS A 286 -7.34 -5.81 5.78
CA CYS A 286 -8.77 -6.04 5.68
C CYS A 286 -9.59 -4.77 5.92
N TRP A 287 -10.80 -4.79 5.38
CA TRP A 287 -11.84 -3.81 5.63
C TRP A 287 -12.84 -4.33 6.67
N VAL A 288 -13.35 -3.47 7.55
CA VAL A 288 -14.47 -3.74 8.47
C VAL A 288 -15.82 -3.34 7.86
N GLY A 289 -15.80 -2.57 6.78
CA GLY A 289 -16.96 -2.28 5.93
C GLY A 289 -16.92 -3.06 4.61
N ASN A 290 -17.60 -2.53 3.59
CA ASN A 290 -17.60 -3.09 2.24
C ASN A 290 -16.70 -2.25 1.33
N GLY A 291 -15.55 -2.79 0.93
CA GLY A 291 -14.62 -2.10 0.03
C GLY A 291 -15.25 -1.81 -1.34
N ASP A 292 -15.11 -0.57 -1.81
CA ASP A 292 -15.60 -0.16 -3.12
C ASP A 292 -14.75 -0.76 -4.26
N ARG A 293 -15.42 -1.17 -5.34
CA ARG A 293 -14.76 -1.84 -6.47
C ARG A 293 -13.82 -0.93 -7.27
N SER A 294 -13.96 0.39 -7.15
CA SER A 294 -13.02 1.34 -7.76
C SER A 294 -11.57 1.18 -7.28
N PHE A 295 -11.34 0.51 -6.14
CA PHE A 295 -10.01 0.20 -5.63
C PHE A 295 -9.46 -1.14 -6.13
N GLN A 296 -10.26 -1.93 -6.85
CA GLN A 296 -9.79 -3.19 -7.42
C GLN A 296 -8.75 -2.89 -8.49
N LYS A 297 -7.60 -3.55 -8.36
CA LYS A 297 -6.59 -3.51 -9.41
C LYS A 297 -7.12 -4.38 -10.54
N GLY A 298 -7.36 -3.77 -11.71
CA GLY A 298 -7.85 -4.51 -12.86
C GLY A 298 -6.93 -5.70 -13.16
N SER A 299 -7.49 -6.84 -13.54
CA SER A 299 -6.75 -7.96 -14.12
C SER A 299 -6.25 -7.67 -15.55
N GLY A 300 -6.02 -6.39 -15.90
CA GLY A 300 -5.74 -5.92 -17.24
C GLY A 300 -5.32 -4.45 -17.22
N GLY A 301 -4.01 -4.22 -17.33
CA GLY A 301 -3.41 -2.89 -17.40
C GLY A 301 -1.95 -2.85 -16.94
N GLY A 302 -1.12 -3.81 -17.40
CA GLY A 302 0.31 -3.83 -17.07
C GLY A 302 0.99 -5.21 -17.05
N GLU A 303 0.30 -6.32 -17.27
CA GLU A 303 0.95 -7.59 -17.65
C GLU A 303 0.95 -7.72 -19.17
N ALA A 304 1.88 -7.00 -19.81
CA ALA A 304 2.30 -7.37 -21.15
C ALA A 304 3.21 -8.60 -21.08
N GLY A 305 2.59 -9.78 -21.09
CA GLY A 305 3.14 -10.98 -21.71
C GLY A 305 3.84 -12.02 -20.82
N MET A 306 3.08 -12.79 -20.05
CA MET A 306 3.42 -14.18 -19.78
C MET A 306 2.47 -15.07 -20.59
N PRO A 307 2.90 -15.69 -21.72
CA PRO A 307 2.06 -16.66 -22.41
C PRO A 307 1.96 -17.93 -21.56
N GLN A 308 0.72 -18.27 -21.19
CA GLN A 308 0.36 -19.62 -20.80
C GLN A 308 0.69 -20.56 -21.97
N GLY A 309 1.65 -21.46 -21.76
CA GLY A 309 2.02 -22.50 -22.72
C GLY A 309 1.52 -23.87 -22.28
N GLY A 310 0.28 -24.21 -22.64
CA GLY A 310 -0.12 -25.60 -22.90
C GLY A 310 0.29 -26.01 -24.32
N PRO A 311 0.48 -27.31 -24.62
CA PRO A 311 1.33 -27.76 -25.72
C PRO A 311 0.60 -27.73 -27.06
N GLY A 312 1.21 -27.11 -28.08
CA GLY A 312 0.69 -27.22 -29.44
C GLY A 312 1.45 -26.39 -30.47
N GLY A 313 2.31 -27.06 -31.25
CA GLY A 313 2.49 -26.77 -32.68
C GLY A 313 3.34 -25.57 -33.09
N GLY A 314 4.61 -25.84 -33.40
CA GLY A 314 5.34 -25.34 -34.57
C GLY A 314 5.27 -23.86 -34.97
N ASN A 315 6.39 -23.13 -34.84
CA ASN A 315 7.27 -22.75 -35.95
C ASN A 315 8.13 -21.51 -35.61
N ARG A 316 9.45 -21.74 -35.58
CA ARG A 316 10.64 -20.91 -35.89
C ARG A 316 10.62 -19.37 -35.75
N ASP A 317 11.67 -18.94 -35.03
CA ASP A 317 12.53 -17.75 -35.22
C ASP A 317 12.04 -16.35 -34.84
N ARG A 318 12.59 -15.82 -33.73
CA ARG A 318 13.69 -14.83 -33.72
C ARG A 318 14.18 -14.57 -32.29
N GLY A 319 15.50 -14.54 -32.13
CA GLY A 319 16.20 -14.67 -30.86
C GLY A 319 16.32 -13.38 -30.04
N GLY A 320 15.96 -13.47 -28.76
CA GLY A 320 16.44 -12.62 -27.67
C GLY A 320 17.24 -13.50 -26.71
N ARG A 321 18.55 -13.26 -26.59
CA ARG A 321 19.48 -14.12 -25.85
C ARG A 321 19.22 -14.00 -24.35
N ARG A 322 18.56 -15.00 -23.76
CA ARG A 322 18.53 -15.20 -22.30
C ARG A 322 19.97 -15.47 -21.83
N GLY A 323 20.42 -14.75 -20.81
CA GLY A 323 21.69 -15.03 -20.13
C GLY A 323 21.69 -16.41 -19.47
N PRO A 324 22.84 -16.88 -18.95
CA PRO A 324 22.87 -18.15 -18.24
C PRO A 324 21.92 -18.10 -17.04
N PRO A 325 21.30 -19.24 -16.68
CA PRO A 325 20.46 -19.34 -15.49
C PRO A 325 21.26 -19.00 -14.23
N ALA A 326 20.59 -18.46 -13.21
CA ALA A 326 21.23 -17.98 -11.99
C ALA A 326 22.01 -19.09 -11.27
N GLU A 327 21.50 -20.32 -11.33
CA GLU A 327 22.12 -21.52 -10.78
C GLU A 327 23.48 -21.81 -11.44
N ALA A 328 23.63 -21.51 -12.73
CA ALA A 328 24.90 -21.64 -13.43
C ALA A 328 25.91 -20.56 -13.03
N ILE A 329 25.47 -19.34 -12.76
CA ILE A 329 26.36 -18.28 -12.24
C ILE A 329 26.79 -18.61 -10.81
N ALA A 330 25.85 -19.02 -9.95
CA ALA A 330 26.11 -19.38 -8.56
C ALA A 330 27.12 -20.52 -8.41
N ALA A 331 27.03 -21.55 -9.26
CA ALA A 331 27.95 -22.69 -9.25
C ALA A 331 29.42 -22.31 -9.54
N CYS A 332 29.66 -21.12 -10.09
CA CYS A 332 30.98 -20.62 -10.46
C CYS A 332 31.37 -19.30 -9.76
N GLN A 333 30.55 -18.82 -8.83
CA GLN A 333 30.82 -17.58 -8.11
C GLN A 333 32.06 -17.74 -7.22
N GLY A 334 33.06 -16.87 -7.43
CA GLY A 334 34.33 -16.92 -6.71
C GLY A 334 35.30 -18.04 -7.14
N ARG A 335 34.97 -18.79 -8.21
CA ARG A 335 35.85 -19.83 -8.77
C ARG A 335 36.57 -19.33 -10.01
N SER A 336 37.79 -19.82 -10.24
CA SER A 336 38.58 -19.52 -11.44
C SER A 336 37.99 -20.21 -12.69
N GLU A 337 38.21 -19.62 -13.87
CA GLU A 337 37.82 -20.24 -15.14
C GLU A 337 38.51 -21.61 -15.34
N GLY A 338 37.77 -22.59 -15.85
CA GLY A 338 38.25 -23.96 -16.07
C GLY A 338 37.98 -24.93 -14.92
N VAL A 339 37.60 -24.45 -13.73
CA VAL A 339 37.21 -25.32 -12.60
C VAL A 339 35.91 -26.07 -12.92
N SER A 340 35.85 -27.36 -12.59
CA SER A 340 34.64 -28.18 -12.77
C SER A 340 33.50 -27.67 -11.89
N CYS A 341 32.29 -27.72 -12.43
CA CYS A 341 31.08 -27.27 -11.77
C CYS A 341 29.92 -28.22 -12.13
N GLU A 342 28.93 -28.25 -11.26
CA GLU A 342 27.76 -29.11 -11.38
C GLU A 342 26.54 -28.28 -11.03
N ILE A 343 25.49 -28.40 -11.84
CA ILE A 343 24.22 -27.69 -11.64
C ILE A 343 23.06 -28.69 -11.66
N ASP A 344 22.16 -28.58 -10.69
CA ASP A 344 20.90 -29.30 -10.72
C ASP A 344 19.89 -28.48 -11.55
N ALA A 345 19.68 -28.88 -12.81
CA ALA A 345 18.71 -28.25 -13.71
C ALA A 345 17.36 -28.99 -13.65
N PRO A 346 16.25 -28.35 -14.09
CA PRO A 346 14.92 -28.98 -14.09
C PRO A 346 14.79 -30.30 -14.88
N ARG A 347 15.78 -30.62 -15.72
CA ARG A 347 15.84 -31.85 -16.53
C ARG A 347 16.92 -32.85 -16.05
N GLY A 348 17.50 -32.62 -14.88
CA GLY A 348 18.56 -33.43 -14.31
C GLY A 348 19.83 -32.65 -14.04
N ARG A 349 20.79 -33.34 -13.43
CA ARG A 349 22.10 -32.82 -13.06
C ARG A 349 22.98 -32.66 -14.29
N ILE A 350 23.69 -31.54 -14.39
CA ILE A 350 24.54 -31.19 -15.52
C ILE A 350 25.94 -30.85 -15.02
N ASP A 351 26.93 -31.57 -15.53
CA ASP A 351 28.35 -31.32 -15.28
C ASP A 351 28.95 -30.39 -16.33
N GLY A 352 29.86 -29.51 -15.91
CA GLY A 352 30.50 -28.54 -16.78
C GLY A 352 31.76 -27.94 -16.20
N SER A 353 32.19 -26.83 -16.79
CA SER A 353 33.31 -26.02 -16.29
C SER A 353 32.95 -24.54 -16.26
N CYS A 354 33.51 -23.83 -15.28
CA CYS A 354 33.33 -22.40 -15.11
C CYS A 354 33.97 -21.63 -16.26
N ARG A 355 33.17 -20.88 -17.01
CA ARG A 355 33.60 -20.09 -18.17
C ARG A 355 32.93 -18.74 -18.19
N ARG A 356 33.64 -17.72 -18.66
CA ARG A 356 33.07 -16.40 -18.90
C ARG A 356 32.09 -16.43 -20.07
N VAL A 357 30.89 -15.89 -19.86
CA VAL A 357 29.81 -15.81 -20.86
C VAL A 357 29.63 -14.38 -21.38
N ARG A 358 28.81 -14.21 -22.43
CA ARG A 358 28.61 -12.91 -23.11
C ARG A 358 28.04 -11.79 -22.23
N SER A 359 27.39 -12.12 -21.12
CA SER A 359 26.92 -11.13 -20.14
C SER A 359 28.04 -10.56 -19.28
N GLY A 360 29.26 -11.11 -19.37
CA GLY A 360 30.42 -10.73 -18.55
C GLY A 360 30.62 -11.61 -17.31
N ASP A 361 29.59 -12.36 -16.92
CA ASP A 361 29.59 -13.28 -15.77
C ASP A 361 30.41 -14.54 -16.03
N VAL A 362 30.91 -15.18 -14.97
CA VAL A 362 31.47 -16.53 -15.01
C VAL A 362 30.36 -17.50 -14.59
N ALA A 363 30.02 -18.44 -15.47
CA ALA A 363 28.94 -19.40 -15.24
C ALA A 363 29.39 -20.83 -15.57
N CYS A 364 28.68 -21.81 -15.01
CA CYS A 364 28.90 -23.21 -15.28
C CYS A 364 28.38 -23.57 -16.67
N VAL A 365 29.28 -23.97 -17.58
CA VAL A 365 28.92 -24.28 -18.97
C VAL A 365 29.20 -25.77 -19.26
N PRO A 366 28.21 -26.54 -19.76
CA PRO A 366 28.34 -27.99 -19.97
C PRO A 366 29.41 -28.35 -21.01
N ALA A 367 29.92 -29.58 -20.95
CA ALA A 367 30.80 -30.12 -21.99
C ALA A 367 30.07 -30.14 -23.35
N GLY A 368 30.62 -29.44 -24.35
CA GLY A 368 29.97 -29.20 -25.65
C GLY A 368 29.22 -27.86 -25.78
N GLY A 369 29.15 -27.06 -24.71
CA GLY A 369 28.67 -25.67 -24.78
C GLY A 369 29.59 -24.77 -25.62
N PRO A 370 29.11 -23.58 -26.03
CA PRO A 370 29.81 -22.69 -26.96
C PRO A 370 31.27 -22.44 -26.54
N PRO A 371 32.20 -22.30 -27.51
CA PRO A 371 33.63 -22.20 -27.22
C PRO A 371 33.96 -21.01 -26.30
N PRO A 372 35.03 -21.10 -25.48
CA PRO A 372 35.45 -20.01 -24.63
C PRO A 372 35.74 -18.76 -25.47
N GLN A 373 35.28 -17.61 -24.99
CA GLN A 373 35.49 -16.33 -25.67
C GLN A 373 36.81 -15.75 -25.15
N ARG A 374 37.75 -15.52 -26.07
CA ARG A 374 39.08 -14.96 -25.79
C ARG A 374 39.00 -13.53 -25.30
#